data_AF-A0A369ZDG2-F1
#
_entry.id   AF-A0A369ZDG2-F1
#
_cell.length_a   1.000
_cell.length_b   1.000
_cell.length_c   1.000
_cell.angle_alpha   90.00
_cell.angle_beta   90.00
_cell.angle_gamma   90.00
#
_symmetry.space_group_name_H-M   'P 1'
#
loop_
_entity.id
_entity.type
_entity.pdbx_description
1 polymer ?
#
loop_
_entity_poly.entity_id
_entity_poly.type
_entity_poly.pdbx_seq_one_letter_code
_entity_poly.pdbx_strand_id
1 'polypeptide(L)'
;MARVTVQEAAEIIGNRFDLILIAARRARQIQLHTREALVPEENDKPTVIALREIEEGLINGEIMDQFDNQQAVQQDIAEKEAISFLADVQANA
;
A
#
# COMPACT_ATOMS: atom_id res chain seq x y z
N MET A 1 -17.02 -6.78 -9.19
CA MET A 1 -17.46 -8.14 -9.57
C MET A 1 -17.52 -9.06 -8.34
N ALA A 2 -18.19 -10.21 -8.40
CA ALA A 2 -18.16 -11.22 -7.32
C ALA A 2 -17.08 -12.26 -7.64
N ARG A 3 -16.00 -12.27 -6.87
CA ARG A 3 -14.96 -13.30 -6.93
C ARG A 3 -15.45 -14.54 -6.18
N VAL A 4 -15.34 -15.72 -6.81
CA VAL A 4 -15.88 -16.98 -6.27
C VAL A 4 -14.82 -17.73 -5.43
N THR A 5 -13.54 -17.63 -5.78
CA THR A 5 -12.44 -18.37 -5.14
C THR A 5 -11.23 -17.47 -4.87
N VAL A 6 -10.42 -17.84 -3.87
CA VAL A 6 -9.16 -17.16 -3.51
C VAL A 6 -7.95 -18.10 -3.60
N GLN A 7 -8.09 -19.18 -4.37
CA GLN A 7 -7.12 -20.28 -4.42
C GLN A 7 -5.78 -19.83 -5.01
N GLU A 8 -5.80 -19.06 -6.11
CA GLU A 8 -4.60 -18.56 -6.78
C GLU A 8 -3.77 -17.65 -5.86
N ALA A 9 -4.41 -16.65 -5.22
CA ALA A 9 -3.75 -15.82 -4.22
C ALA A 9 -3.20 -16.61 -3.02
N ALA A 10 -3.89 -17.68 -2.60
CA ALA A 10 -3.45 -18.54 -1.50
C ALA A 10 -2.23 -19.40 -1.87
N GLU A 11 -2.10 -19.81 -3.13
CA GLU A 11 -0.94 -20.56 -3.63
C GLU A 11 0.32 -19.67 -3.69
N ILE A 12 0.17 -18.38 -3.97
CA ILE A 12 1.29 -17.43 -4.02
C ILE A 12 1.84 -17.10 -2.63
N ILE A 13 0.96 -16.82 -1.67
CA ILE A 13 1.37 -16.49 -0.29
C ILE A 13 1.74 -17.75 0.50
N GLY A 14 1.14 -18.89 0.19
CA GLY A 14 1.33 -20.17 0.87
C GLY A 14 0.60 -20.26 2.23
N ASN A 15 0.51 -19.17 2.98
CA ASN A 15 -0.24 -19.10 4.25
C ASN A 15 -1.54 -18.30 4.10
N ARG A 16 -2.67 -18.95 4.40
CA ARG A 16 -4.01 -18.34 4.29
C ARG A 16 -4.25 -17.21 5.29
N PHE A 17 -3.65 -17.26 6.48
CA PHE A 17 -3.77 -16.18 7.46
C PHE A 17 -3.01 -14.93 7.01
N ASP A 18 -1.80 -15.13 6.49
CA ASP A 18 -0.99 -14.03 5.97
C ASP A 18 -1.64 -13.41 4.74
N LEU A 19 -2.23 -14.23 3.85
CA LEU A 19 -3.04 -13.74 2.74
C LEU A 19 -4.14 -12.79 3.23
N ILE A 20 -4.91 -13.19 4.25
CA ILE A 20 -5.99 -12.36 4.80
C ILE A 20 -5.42 -11.04 5.35
N LEU A 21 -4.31 -11.11 6.07
CA LEU A 21 -3.71 -9.92 6.69
C LEU A 21 -3.17 -8.94 5.64
N ILE A 22 -2.43 -9.45 4.65
CA ILE A 22 -1.83 -8.67 3.56
C ILE A 22 -2.93 -8.06 2.68
N ALA A 23 -3.91 -8.87 2.25
CA ALA A 23 -5.02 -8.39 1.43
C ALA A 23 -5.86 -7.33 2.17
N ALA A 24 -6.12 -7.50 3.47
CA ALA A 24 -6.85 -6.51 4.28
C ALA A 24 -6.07 -5.21 4.47
N ARG A 25 -4.75 -5.29 4.70
CA ARG A 25 -3.87 -4.10 4.78
C ARG A 25 -3.88 -3.36 3.43
N ARG A 26 -3.71 -4.07 2.32
CA ARG A 26 -3.68 -3.49 0.98
C ARG A 26 -5.02 -2.88 0.57
N ALA A 27 -6.12 -3.59 0.79
CA ALA A 27 -7.46 -3.09 0.51
C ALA A 27 -7.77 -1.78 1.24
N ARG A 28 -7.27 -1.61 2.48
CA ARG A 28 -7.39 -0.35 3.21
C ARG A 28 -6.60 0.78 2.56
N GLN A 29 -5.39 0.54 2.08
CA GLN A 29 -4.60 1.56 1.38
C GLN A 29 -5.33 2.08 0.12
N ILE A 30 -5.94 1.16 -0.64
CA ILE A 30 -6.72 1.49 -1.83
C ILE A 30 -7.99 2.26 -1.43
N GLN A 31 -8.74 1.77 -0.43
CA GLN A 31 -9.97 2.41 0.03
C GLN A 31 -9.76 3.82 0.58
N LEU A 32 -8.63 4.06 1.27
CA LEU A 32 -8.26 5.37 1.80
C LEU A 32 -7.54 6.25 0.77
N HIS A 33 -7.35 5.76 -0.46
CA HIS A 33 -6.62 6.45 -1.52
C HIS A 33 -5.20 6.86 -1.09
N THR A 34 -4.62 6.14 -0.13
CA THR A 34 -3.23 6.35 0.32
C THR A 34 -2.25 5.91 -0.76
N ARG A 35 -2.65 4.92 -1.56
CA ARG A 35 -1.91 4.42 -2.71
C ARG A 35 -2.88 4.01 -3.81
N GLU A 36 -2.49 4.25 -5.06
CA GLU A 36 -3.24 3.84 -6.23
C GLU A 36 -3.19 2.32 -6.42
N ALA A 37 -4.21 1.78 -7.09
CA ALA A 37 -4.23 0.39 -7.52
C ALA A 37 -3.18 0.17 -8.62
N LEU A 38 -2.49 -0.96 -8.55
CA LEU A 38 -1.49 -1.36 -9.55
C LEU A 38 -2.12 -2.13 -10.71
N VAL A 39 -3.37 -2.56 -10.55
CA VAL A 39 -4.18 -3.23 -11.57
C VAL A 39 -5.39 -2.36 -11.94
N PRO A 40 -5.91 -2.44 -13.17
CA PRO A 40 -7.06 -1.65 -13.60
C PRO A 40 -8.31 -1.90 -12.74
N GLU A 41 -9.00 -0.80 -12.38
CA GLU A 41 -10.23 -0.85 -11.59
C GLU A 41 -11.43 -1.23 -12.47
N GLU A 42 -11.80 -2.51 -12.48
CA GLU A 42 -12.93 -3.03 -13.27
C GLU A 42 -14.25 -3.02 -12.48
N ASN A 43 -14.57 -1.90 -11.81
CA ASN A 43 -15.67 -1.80 -10.83
C ASN A 43 -15.58 -2.85 -9.70
N ASP A 44 -14.36 -3.21 -9.34
CA ASP A 44 -14.07 -4.13 -8.26
C ASP A 44 -13.98 -3.40 -6.92
N LYS A 45 -14.40 -4.07 -5.85
CA LYS A 45 -14.18 -3.54 -4.50
C LYS A 45 -12.67 -3.60 -4.18
N PRO A 46 -12.16 -2.72 -3.31
CA PRO A 46 -10.74 -2.71 -2.93
C PRO A 46 -10.17 -4.06 -2.50
N THR A 47 -10.99 -4.89 -1.84
CA THR A 47 -10.61 -6.27 -1.45
C THR A 47 -10.32 -7.18 -2.66
N VAL A 48 -11.10 -7.06 -3.73
CA VAL A 48 -10.92 -7.88 -4.94
C VAL A 48 -9.71 -7.37 -5.74
N ILE A 49 -9.52 -6.05 -5.80
CA ILE A 49 -8.34 -5.43 -6.42
C ILE A 49 -7.07 -5.90 -5.70
N ALA A 50 -7.03 -5.85 -4.37
CA ALA A 50 -5.88 -6.31 -3.58
C ALA A 50 -5.55 -7.80 -3.83
N LEU A 51 -6.56 -8.67 -3.97
CA LEU A 51 -6.33 -10.08 -4.29
C LEU A 51 -5.76 -10.28 -5.70
N ARG A 52 -6.18 -9.48 -6.68
CA ARG A 52 -5.62 -9.51 -8.04
C ARG A 52 -4.17 -9.03 -8.07
N GLU A 53 -3.84 -7.98 -7.32
CA GLU A 53 -2.46 -7.50 -7.19
C GLU A 53 -1.53 -8.56 -6.56
N ILE A 54 -2.04 -9.34 -5.61
CA ILE A 54 -1.30 -10.48 -5.02
C ILE A 54 -1.13 -11.60 -6.07
N GLU A 55 -2.13 -11.84 -6.91
CA GLU A 55 -2.08 -12.84 -7.99
C GLU A 55 -1.09 -12.52 -9.09
N GLU A 56 -0.95 -11.24 -9.42
CA GLU A 56 0.06 -10.76 -10.35
C GLU A 56 1.46 -10.63 -9.71
N GLY A 57 1.59 -10.92 -8.42
CA GLY A 57 2.86 -10.82 -7.68
C GLY A 57 3.33 -9.37 -7.45
N LEU A 58 2.46 -8.39 -7.67
CA LEU A 58 2.74 -6.97 -7.50
C LEU A 58 2.74 -6.54 -6.02
N ILE A 59 2.00 -7.29 -5.18
CA ILE A 59 1.90 -7.06 -3.75
C ILE A 59 2.19 -8.34 -2.98
N ASN A 60 3.11 -8.23 -2.01
CA ASN A 60 3.35 -9.23 -0.97
C ASN A 60 3.73 -8.52 0.34
N GLY A 61 3.92 -9.27 1.43
CA GLY A 61 4.26 -8.70 2.74
C GLY A 61 5.54 -7.85 2.73
N GLU A 62 6.59 -8.34 2.06
CA GLU A 62 7.89 -7.66 1.99
C GLU A 62 7.80 -6.33 1.23
N ILE A 63 7.12 -6.32 0.09
CA ILE A 63 6.88 -5.13 -0.73
C ILE A 63 6.10 -4.09 0.10
N MET A 64 5.07 -4.52 0.85
CA MET A 64 4.31 -3.61 1.71
C MET A 64 5.17 -3.00 2.82
N ASP A 65 6.06 -3.78 3.42
CA ASP A 65 6.95 -3.27 4.48
C ASP A 65 8.00 -2.31 3.91
N GLN A 66 8.57 -2.61 2.73
CA GLN A 66 9.47 -1.68 2.02
C GLN A 66 8.77 -0.36 1.72
N PHE A 67 7.54 -0.43 1.23
CA PHE A 67 6.71 0.72 0.91
C PHE A 67 6.40 1.60 2.12
N ASP A 68 6.13 1.01 3.28
CA ASP A 68 5.84 1.78 4.49
C ASP A 68 7.12 2.40 5.06
N ASN A 69 8.26 1.69 4.99
CA ASN A 69 9.56 2.24 5.36
C ASN A 69 9.96 3.43 4.48
N GLN A 70 9.77 3.32 3.16
CA GLN A 70 10.04 4.42 2.22
C GLN A 70 9.17 5.64 2.51
N GLN A 71 7.89 5.43 2.84
CA GLN A 71 7.00 6.53 3.21
C GLN A 71 7.44 7.22 4.50
N ALA A 72 7.82 6.46 5.53
CA ALA A 72 8.31 7.03 6.79
C ALA A 72 9.57 7.88 6.55
N VAL A 73 10.54 7.36 5.78
CA VAL A 73 11.75 8.11 5.44
C VAL A 73 11.43 9.38 4.65
N GLN A 74 10.51 9.31 3.68
CA GLN A 74 10.12 10.48 2.89
C GLN A 74 9.42 11.55 3.73
N GLN A 75 8.60 11.14 4.70
CA GLN A 75 7.96 12.04 5.66
C GLN A 75 9.01 12.73 6.53
N ASP A 76 9.95 11.97 7.11
CA ASP A 76 11.03 12.54 7.93
C ASP A 76 11.88 13.56 7.17
N ILE A 77 12.16 13.30 5.89
CA ILE A 77 12.90 14.23 5.02
C ILE A 77 12.08 15.50 4.80
N ALA A 78 10.82 15.36 4.39
CA ALA A 78 9.94 16.50 4.11
C ALA A 78 9.72 17.37 5.36
N GLU A 79 9.58 16.76 6.54
CA GLU A 79 9.45 17.47 7.81
C GLU A 79 10.72 18.27 8.13
N LYS A 80 11.91 17.67 7.97
CA LYS A 80 13.20 18.37 8.20
C LYS A 80 13.39 19.55 7.24
N GLU A 81 13.06 19.37 5.97
CA GLU A 81 13.11 20.44 4.97
C GLU A 81 12.16 21.58 5.32
N ALA A 82 10.92 21.27 5.71
CA ALA A 82 9.94 22.27 6.14
C ALA A 82 10.40 23.02 7.40
N ILE A 83 10.96 22.32 8.39
CA ILE A 83 11.50 22.94 9.61
C ILE A 83 12.67 23.88 9.28
N SER A 84 13.61 23.44 8.42
CA SER A 84 14.73 24.28 7.98
C SER A 84 14.23 25.55 7.28
N PHE A 85 13.27 25.40 6.35
CA PHE A 85 12.70 26.53 5.63
C PHE A 85 12.04 27.55 6.58
N LEU A 86 11.27 27.08 7.57
CA LEU A 86 10.65 27.95 8.56
C LEU A 86 11.68 28.68 9.43
N ALA A 87 12.79 28.02 9.79
CA ALA A 87 13.87 28.64 10.55
C ALA A 87 14.57 29.76 9.75
N ASP A 88 14.82 29.55 8.47
CA ASP A 88 15.44 30.55 7.58
C ASP A 88 14.54 31.78 7.36
N VAL A 89 13.22 31.58 7.28
CA VAL A 89 12.24 32.67 7.18
C VAL A 89 12.19 33.50 8.46
N GLN A 90 12.26 32.86 9.63
CA GLN A 90 12.30 33.56 10.92
C GLN A 90 13.60 34.32 11.15
N ALA A 91 14.73 33.85 10.62
CA ALA A 91 16.02 34.53 10.75
C ALA A 91 16.16 35.78 9.86
N ASN A 92 15.39 35.86 8.78
CA ASN A 92 15.40 36.98 7.82
C ASN A 92 14.25 37.99 8.01
N ALA A 93 13.39 37.79 9.01
CA ALA A 93 12.30 38.70 9.41
C ALA A 93 12.71 39.52 10.64
#